data_AF-A0A2A2TNX2-F1
#
_entry.id   AF-A0A2A2TNX2-F1
#
_cell.length_a   1.000
_cell.length_b   1.000
_cell.length_c   1.000
_cell.angle_alpha   90.00
_cell.angle_beta   90.00
_cell.angle_gamma   90.00
#
_symmetry.space_group_name_H-M   'P 1'
#
loop_
_entity.id
_entity.type
_entity.pdbx_description
1 polymer ?
#
loop_
_entity_poly.entity_id
_entity_poly.type
_entity_poly.pdbx_seq_one_letter_code
_entity_poly.pdbx_strand_id
1 'polypeptide(L)'
;MVSFSPLISSPTDSSKLTYNVLIEKKQDGTFRAVMLGLLDCKSSGKTENEAVEKLQQLLQARLKDSKIVTVTIESPQLESAQIENPWTKIAGMYKDNPLVDEVIAEIEAERYQLDKKMEEYYEQLDIEDELG
;
A
#
# COMPACT_ATOMS: atom_id res chain seq x y z
N MET A 1 -5.14 11.39 0.90
CA MET A 1 -3.90 12.07 0.47
C MET A 1 -2.94 10.98 0.02
N VAL A 2 -2.65 10.86 -1.28
CA VAL A 2 -1.74 9.81 -1.79
C VAL A 2 -0.31 10.30 -1.68
N SER A 3 0.49 9.66 -0.82
CA SER A 3 1.91 9.95 -0.66
C SER A 3 2.71 9.14 -1.69
N PHE A 4 3.38 9.84 -2.61
CA PHE A 4 4.34 9.22 -3.53
C PHE A 4 5.74 9.33 -2.93
N SER A 5 6.12 8.36 -2.10
CA SER A 5 7.51 8.22 -1.66
C SER A 5 8.31 7.51 -2.75
N PRO A 6 9.46 8.04 -3.21
CA PRO A 6 10.37 7.27 -4.04
C PRO A 6 10.92 6.09 -3.22
N LEU A 7 10.81 4.87 -3.76
CA LEU A 7 11.48 3.70 -3.21
C LEU A 7 12.98 3.83 -3.51
N ILE A 8 13.71 4.44 -2.58
CA ILE A 8 15.18 4.37 -2.59
C ILE A 8 15.53 3.00 -2.03
N SER A 9 15.85 2.05 -2.92
CA SER A 9 16.40 0.75 -2.54
C SER A 9 17.62 0.94 -1.63
N SER A 10 17.77 0.06 -0.64
CA SER A 10 18.86 0.01 0.33
C SER A 10 20.25 0.19 -0.30
N PRO A 11 21.23 0.78 0.42
CA PRO A 11 22.55 1.07 -0.11
C PRO A 11 23.39 -0.20 -0.14
N THR A 12 23.19 -1.01 -1.17
CA THR A 12 24.12 -2.07 -1.56
C THR A 12 24.45 -1.79 -3.03
N ASP A 13 25.65 -1.23 -3.24
CA ASP A 13 26.29 -0.91 -4.52
C ASP A 13 25.44 -1.00 -5.80
N SER A 14 24.98 0.14 -6.31
CA SER A 14 24.59 0.30 -7.70
C SER A 14 24.34 1.79 -7.99
N SER A 15 25.12 2.37 -8.89
CA SER A 15 25.02 3.75 -9.40
C SER A 15 23.71 4.06 -10.17
N LYS A 16 22.65 3.26 -9.98
CA LYS A 16 21.38 3.35 -10.70
C LYS A 16 20.28 3.86 -9.78
N LEU A 17 19.59 4.90 -10.23
CA LEU A 17 18.41 5.47 -9.61
C LEU A 17 17.17 4.95 -10.36
N THR A 18 16.19 4.44 -9.61
CA THR A 18 14.91 3.97 -10.16
C THR A 18 13.83 4.98 -9.86
N TYR A 19 13.01 5.31 -10.86
CA TYR A 19 11.92 6.27 -10.72
C TYR A 19 10.60 5.68 -11.20
N ASN A 20 9.51 6.06 -10.55
CA ASN A 20 8.18 5.71 -11.01
C ASN A 20 7.76 6.64 -12.15
N VAL A 21 7.29 6.06 -13.25
CA VAL A 21 6.89 6.77 -14.46
C VAL A 21 5.45 6.41 -14.79
N LEU A 22 4.62 7.43 -15.02
CA LEU A 22 3.28 7.27 -15.57
C LEU A 22 3.37 7.28 -17.10
N ILE A 23 2.76 6.28 -17.73
CA ILE A 23 2.61 6.19 -19.19
C ILE A 23 1.14 6.46 -19.55
N GLU A 24 0.94 7.44 -20.44
CA GLU A 24 -0.38 7.82 -20.95
C GLU A 24 -0.41 7.61 -22.46
N LYS A 25 -1.40 6.87 -22.98
CA LYS A 25 -1.69 6.81 -24.40
C LYS A 25 -2.60 7.98 -24.79
N LYS A 26 -2.16 8.82 -25.71
CA LYS A 26 -2.90 9.99 -26.21
C LYS A 26 -3.86 9.60 -27.34
N GLN A 27 -4.84 10.47 -27.58
CA GLN A 27 -5.84 10.31 -28.65
C GLN A 27 -5.23 10.31 -30.06
N ASP A 28 -4.07 10.95 -30.23
CA ASP A 28 -3.28 10.96 -31.47
C ASP A 28 -2.47 9.67 -31.71
N GLY A 29 -2.62 8.67 -30.84
CA GLY A 29 -1.91 7.40 -30.91
C GLY A 29 -0.49 7.45 -30.36
N THR A 30 -0.03 8.61 -29.87
CA THR A 30 1.29 8.74 -29.25
C THR A 30 1.27 8.35 -27.78
N PHE A 31 2.43 8.04 -27.23
CA PHE A 31 2.64 7.74 -25.82
C PHE A 31 3.32 8.91 -25.14
N ARG A 32 2.88 9.26 -23.94
CA ARG A 32 3.48 10.27 -23.08
C ARG A 32 3.98 9.61 -21.81
N ALA A 33 5.24 9.83 -21.47
CA ALA A 33 5.83 9.39 -20.22
C ALA A 33 6.01 10.59 -19.29
N VAL A 34 5.64 10.47 -18.02
CA VAL A 34 5.74 11.52 -17.00
C VAL A 34 6.37 10.94 -15.74
N MET A 35 7.44 11.56 -15.25
CA MET A 35 8.02 11.19 -13.96
C MET A 35 7.08 11.59 -12.82
N LEU A 36 6.78 10.64 -11.94
CA LEU A 36 6.08 10.96 -10.70
C LEU A 36 7.03 11.70 -9.75
N GLY A 37 6.60 12.86 -9.25
CA GLY A 37 7.39 13.74 -8.39
C GLY A 37 8.01 14.95 -9.11
N LEU A 38 8.27 14.86 -10.42
CA LEU A 38 8.77 15.97 -11.25
C LEU A 38 7.86 16.14 -12.49
N LEU A 39 6.80 16.93 -12.35
CA LEU A 39 5.79 17.14 -13.40
C LEU A 39 6.34 17.84 -14.66
N ASP A 40 7.46 18.55 -14.53
CA ASP A 40 8.19 19.18 -15.62
C ASP A 40 9.00 18.17 -16.45
N CYS A 41 9.28 16.99 -15.89
CA CYS A 41 9.99 15.92 -16.57
C CYS A 41 9.00 14.98 -17.29
N LYS A 42 8.76 15.28 -18.56
CA LYS A 42 7.86 14.54 -19.45
C LYS A 42 8.40 14.44 -20.86
N SER A 43 8.05 13.37 -21.55
CA SER A 43 8.44 13.12 -22.95
C SER A 43 7.27 12.53 -23.73
N SER A 44 7.40 12.49 -25.06
CA SER A 44 6.44 11.78 -25.91
C SER A 44 7.15 11.01 -27.03
N GLY A 45 6.59 9.85 -27.37
CA GLY A 45 7.09 8.93 -28.39
C GLY A 45 5.95 8.28 -29.16
N LYS A 46 6.25 7.69 -30.32
CA LYS A 46 5.29 6.92 -31.10
C LYS A 46 5.04 5.54 -30.48
N THR A 47 5.98 5.06 -29.67
CA THR A 47 5.85 3.85 -28.86
C THR A 47 6.07 4.16 -27.38
N GLU A 48 5.63 3.26 -26.51
CA GLU A 48 5.89 3.33 -25.08
C GLU A 48 7.39 3.39 -24.77
N ASN A 49 8.18 2.47 -25.35
CA ASN A 49 9.64 2.46 -25.18
C ASN A 49 10.28 3.77 -25.64
N GLU A 50 9.88 4.33 -26.78
CA GLU A 50 10.44 5.59 -27.28
C GLU A 50 10.16 6.75 -26.32
N ALA A 51 8.96 6.79 -25.72
CA ALA A 51 8.63 7.80 -24.72
C ALA A 51 9.52 7.64 -23.48
N VAL A 52 9.69 6.41 -22.97
CA VAL A 52 10.54 6.13 -21.80
C VAL A 52 12.01 6.45 -22.07
N GLU A 53 12.57 6.07 -23.22
CA GLU A 53 13.95 6.36 -23.59
C GLU A 53 14.22 7.86 -23.65
N LYS A 54 13.31 8.64 -24.27
CA LYS A 54 13.41 10.10 -24.28
C LYS A 54 13.31 10.70 -22.87
N LEU A 55 12.47 10.12 -22.01
CA LEU A 55 12.37 10.55 -20.62
C LEU A 55 13.69 10.30 -19.88
N GLN A 56 14.29 9.13 -20.10
CA GLN A 56 15.57 8.74 -19.51
C GLN A 56 16.70 9.69 -19.95
N GLN A 57 16.77 10.05 -21.23
CA GLN A 57 17.75 11.01 -21.74
C GLN A 57 17.58 12.40 -21.11
N LEU A 58 16.34 12.88 -21.00
CA LEU A 58 16.02 14.15 -20.35
C LEU A 58 16.47 14.15 -18.89
N LEU A 59 16.20 13.06 -18.16
CA LEU A 59 16.62 12.91 -16.77
C LEU A 59 18.13 12.87 -16.60
N GLN A 60 18.83 12.11 -17.45
CA GLN A 60 20.29 12.05 -17.43
C GLN A 60 20.91 13.42 -17.69
N ALA A 61 20.38 14.17 -18.66
CA ALA A 61 20.83 15.53 -18.95
C ALA A 61 20.63 16.47 -17.75
N ARG A 62 19.46 16.40 -17.11
CA ARG A 62 19.15 17.23 -15.94
C ARG A 62 20.02 16.90 -14.74
N LEU A 63 20.18 15.61 -14.43
CA LEU A 63 20.94 15.12 -13.28
C LEU A 63 22.46 15.25 -13.46
N LYS A 64 22.94 15.57 -14.66
CA LYS A 64 24.36 15.88 -14.88
C LYS A 64 24.81 17.11 -14.07
N ASP A 65 23.96 18.14 -14.01
CA ASP A 65 24.24 19.41 -13.35
C ASP A 65 23.40 19.62 -12.07
N SER A 66 22.61 18.63 -11.67
CA SER A 66 21.72 18.72 -10.49
C SER A 66 21.76 17.46 -9.64
N LYS A 67 21.51 17.62 -8.33
CA LYS A 67 21.49 16.52 -7.36
C LYS A 67 20.13 16.45 -6.69
N ILE A 68 19.60 15.23 -6.56
CA ILE A 68 18.42 14.97 -5.75
C ILE A 68 18.85 14.94 -4.28
N VAL A 69 18.22 15.75 -3.45
CA VAL A 69 18.44 15.80 -2.01
C VAL A 69 17.12 15.54 -1.32
N THR A 70 17.13 14.62 -0.36
CA THR A 70 16.00 14.42 0.55
C THR A 70 16.13 15.43 1.68
N VAL A 71 15.10 16.26 1.87
CA VAL A 71 15.02 17.18 3.00
C VAL A 71 13.95 16.66 3.95
N THR A 72 14.37 16.33 5.17
CA THR A 72 13.45 16.01 6.27
C THR A 72 13.11 17.32 6.97
N ILE A 73 11.81 17.63 7.06
CA ILE A 73 11.30 18.75 7.85
C ILE A 73 10.51 18.21 9.01
N GLU A 74 10.63 18.86 10.17
CA GLU A 74 9.78 18.57 11.31
C GLU A 74 8.35 18.97 10.97
N SER A 75 7.40 18.05 11.20
CA SER A 75 5.99 18.34 10.99
C SER A 75 5.52 19.29 12.09
N PRO A 76 4.97 20.48 11.78
CA PRO A 76 4.48 21.41 12.78
C PRO A 76 3.31 20.85 13.63
N GLN A 77 2.80 19.66 13.30
CA GLN A 77 1.67 19.02 13.98
C GLN A 77 2.05 17.79 14.81
N LEU A 78 3.31 17.33 14.78
CA LEU A 78 3.72 16.15 15.53
C LEU A 78 4.22 16.43 16.95
N GLU A 79 4.60 17.66 17.28
CA GLU A 79 4.87 18.03 18.70
C GLU A 79 3.58 18.01 19.54
N SER A 80 2.41 18.21 18.92
CA SER A 80 1.09 18.13 19.54
C SER A 80 0.35 16.82 19.28
N ALA A 81 0.94 15.92 18.48
CA ALA A 81 0.40 14.58 18.25
C ALA A 81 0.82 13.64 19.38
N GLN A 82 0.45 13.97 20.62
CA GLN A 82 -0.25 12.97 21.41
C GLN A 82 -1.55 12.64 20.65
N ILE A 83 -1.44 11.93 19.53
CA ILE A 83 -2.56 11.16 19.01
C ILE A 83 -2.75 10.08 20.06
N GLU A 84 -3.52 10.41 21.10
CA GLU A 84 -4.11 9.41 21.98
C GLU A 84 -4.71 8.38 21.04
N ASN A 85 -4.13 7.17 21.06
CA ASN A 85 -4.68 6.07 20.32
C ASN A 85 -6.15 5.95 20.76
N PRO A 86 -7.15 6.04 19.86
CA PRO A 86 -8.55 5.93 20.27
C PRO A 86 -8.83 4.65 21.08
N TRP A 87 -8.04 3.60 20.85
CA TRP A 87 -8.10 2.33 21.59
C TRP A 87 -7.58 2.43 23.03
N THR A 88 -6.71 3.39 23.36
CA THR A 88 -6.31 3.62 24.76
C THR A 88 -7.45 4.08 25.65
N LYS A 89 -8.52 4.67 25.08
CA LYS A 89 -9.69 5.13 25.85
C LYS A 89 -10.59 3.99 26.33
N ILE A 90 -10.52 2.84 25.67
CA ILE A 90 -11.40 1.69 25.90
C ILE A 90 -10.63 0.43 26.33
N ALA A 91 -9.30 0.50 26.38
CA ALA A 91 -8.46 -0.60 26.86
C ALA A 91 -8.81 -0.93 28.32
N GLY A 92 -9.22 -2.17 28.56
CA GLY A 92 -9.58 -2.65 29.90
C GLY A 92 -10.94 -2.18 30.40
N MET A 93 -11.81 -1.61 29.56
CA MET A 93 -13.15 -1.13 29.93
C MET A 93 -14.00 -2.17 30.69
N TYR A 94 -13.77 -3.46 30.43
CA TYR A 94 -14.50 -4.55 31.08
C TYR A 94 -13.68 -5.35 32.09
N LYS A 95 -12.44 -4.92 32.42
CA LYS A 95 -11.53 -5.71 33.26
C LYS A 95 -12.13 -6.12 34.61
N ASP A 96 -12.90 -5.23 35.22
CA ASP A 96 -13.49 -5.45 36.55
C ASP A 96 -15.00 -5.80 36.48
N ASN A 97 -15.53 -6.09 35.28
CA ASN A 97 -16.93 -6.47 35.13
C ASN A 97 -17.10 -7.97 35.48
N PRO A 98 -17.89 -8.31 36.51
CA PRO A 98 -18.02 -9.68 37.00
C PRO A 98 -18.74 -10.64 36.03
N LEU A 99 -19.37 -10.12 34.97
CA LEU A 99 -20.08 -10.91 33.98
C LEU A 99 -19.24 -11.25 32.74
N VAL A 100 -18.01 -10.75 32.64
CA VAL A 100 -17.18 -10.94 31.43
C VAL A 100 -16.89 -12.40 31.16
N ASP A 101 -16.57 -13.16 32.21
CA ASP A 101 -16.26 -14.59 32.07
C ASP A 101 -17.48 -15.39 31.59
N GLU A 102 -18.68 -15.05 32.07
CA GLU A 102 -19.94 -15.67 31.64
C GLU A 102 -20.25 -15.35 30.17
N VAL A 103 -20.08 -14.10 29.76
CA VAL A 103 -20.29 -13.68 28.37
C VAL A 103 -19.28 -14.35 27.42
N ILE A 104 -18.01 -14.48 27.83
CA ILE A 104 -17.00 -15.19 27.03
C ILE A 104 -17.37 -16.66 26.88
N ALA A 105 -17.78 -17.33 27.96
CA ALA A 105 -18.18 -18.73 27.92
C ALA A 105 -19.38 -18.98 26.98
N GLU A 106 -20.37 -18.08 26.99
CA GLU A 106 -21.51 -18.17 26.07
C GLU A 106 -21.08 -17.99 24.61
N ILE A 107 -20.22 -16.99 24.33
CA ILE A 107 -19.67 -16.76 22.99
C ILE A 107 -18.87 -17.98 22.49
N GLU A 108 -18.09 -18.62 23.36
CA GLU A 108 -17.34 -19.83 23.03
C GLU A 108 -18.27 -21.01 22.72
N ALA A 109 -19.33 -21.20 23.52
CA ALA A 109 -20.32 -22.24 23.28
C ALA A 109 -21.05 -22.03 21.94
N GLU A 110 -21.47 -20.80 21.64
CA GLU A 110 -22.10 -20.46 20.35
C GLU A 110 -21.16 -20.71 19.17
N ARG A 111 -19.89 -20.30 19.28
CA ARG A 111 -18.88 -20.54 18.24
C ARG A 111 -18.66 -22.02 17.98
N TYR A 112 -18.52 -22.82 19.03
CA TYR A 112 -18.34 -24.26 18.91
C TYR A 112 -19.52 -24.92 18.16
N GLN A 113 -20.76 -24.50 18.44
CA GLN A 113 -21.93 -25.02 17.74
C GLN A 113 -21.97 -24.60 16.27
N LEU A 114 -21.54 -23.38 15.96
CA LEU A 114 -21.44 -22.91 14.57
C LEU A 114 -20.36 -23.65 13.79
N ASP A 115 -19.19 -23.85 14.39
CA ASP A 115 -18.08 -24.58 13.78
C ASP A 115 -18.48 -26.02 13.48
N LYS A 116 -19.15 -26.70 14.43
CA LYS A 116 -19.66 -28.07 14.25
C LYS A 116 -20.68 -28.17 13.11
N LYS A 117 -21.63 -27.23 13.04
CA LYS A 117 -22.62 -27.20 11.94
C LYS A 117 -21.98 -26.97 10.58
N MET A 118 -20.92 -26.17 10.56
CA MET A 118 -20.19 -25.86 9.33
C MET A 118 -19.38 -27.06 8.86
N GLU A 119 -18.74 -27.78 9.77
CA GLU A 119 -18.05 -29.04 9.49
C GLU A 119 -19.01 -30.12 8.96
N GLU A 120 -20.16 -30.32 9.62
CA GLU A 120 -21.21 -31.24 9.16
C GLU A 120 -21.76 -30.88 7.77
N TYR A 121 -21.84 -29.58 7.43
CA TYR A 121 -22.25 -29.11 6.11
C TYR A 121 -21.20 -29.43 5.03
N TYR A 122 -19.92 -29.24 5.31
CA TYR A 122 -18.85 -29.58 4.37
C TYR A 122 -18.71 -31.09 4.16
N GLU A 123 -18.86 -31.90 5.21
CA GLU A 123 -18.88 -33.37 5.08
C GLU A 123 -20.03 -33.85 4.18
N GLN A 124 -21.20 -33.22 4.27
CA GLN A 124 -22.33 -33.54 3.39
C GLN A 124 -22.05 -33.19 1.93
N LEU A 125 -21.42 -32.04 1.67
CA LEU A 125 -21.03 -31.63 0.32
C LEU A 125 -19.99 -32.58 -0.28
N ASP A 126 -18.98 -32.99 0.50
CA ASP A 126 -17.96 -33.92 0.04
C ASP A 126 -18.57 -35.29 -0.32
N ILE A 127 -19.56 -35.76 0.45
CA ILE A 127 -20.31 -37.00 0.15
C ILE A 127 -21.16 -36.85 -1.12
N GLU A 128 -21.80 -35.70 -1.33
CA GLU A 128 -22.59 -35.43 -2.54
C GLU A 128 -21.70 -35.34 -3.79
N ASP A 129 -20.51 -34.74 -3.69
CA ASP A 129 -19.53 -34.64 -4.77
C ASP A 129 -18.87 -35.99 -5.12
N GLU A 130 -18.70 -36.91 -4.15
CA GLU A 130 -18.18 -38.27 -4.41
C GLU A 130 -19.22 -39.23 -5.02
N LEU A 131 -20.52 -38.93 -4.90
CA LEU A 131 -21.62 -39.76 -5.40
C LEU A 131 -22.19 -39.33 -6.77
N GLY A 132 -21.73 -38.19 -7.31
CA GLY A 132 -22.10 -37.64 -8.63
C GLY A 132 -21.13 -38.03 -9.76
#